data_AF-A0A6A3VQM4-F1
#
_entry.id   AF-A0A6A3VQM4-F1
#
_cell.length_a   1.000
_cell.length_b   1.000
_cell.length_c   1.000
_cell.angle_alpha   90.00
_cell.angle_beta   90.00
_cell.angle_gamma   90.00
#
_symmetry.space_group_name_H-M   'P 1'
#
loop_
_entity.id
_entity.type
_entity.pdbx_description
1 polymer ?
#
loop_
_entity_poly.entity_id
_entity_poly.type
_entity_poly.pdbx_seq_one_letter_code
_entity_poly.pdbx_strand_id
1 'polypeptide(L)'
;MSWDDMCEKVERLLDVCEQWHLSISVEKSEWGMSKVDYLGHRVTGLGLEAKPKNLESLTALEFPRTLKGLQSFLGSLNYYHRFIADFAVYATTLYLWRSRIREFGDRS
;
A
#
# COMPACT_ATOMS: atom_id res chain seq x y z
N MET A 1 4.31 -22.01 10.05
CA MET A 1 4.12 -21.56 11.44
C MET A 1 3.08 -22.49 12.03
N SER A 2 3.45 -23.24 13.06
CA SER A 2 2.50 -24.08 13.79
C SER A 2 1.55 -23.20 14.60
N TRP A 3 0.46 -23.78 15.11
CA TRP A 3 -0.41 -23.08 16.06
C TRP A 3 0.33 -22.76 17.36
N ASP A 4 1.20 -23.66 17.80
CA ASP A 4 1.98 -23.50 19.02
C ASP A 4 2.98 -22.34 18.90
N ASP A 5 3.67 -22.19 17.75
CA ASP A 5 4.57 -21.07 17.47
C ASP A 5 3.83 -19.72 17.54
N MET A 6 2.53 -19.72 17.20
CA MET A 6 1.70 -18.52 17.26
C MET A 6 1.35 -18.18 18.70
N CYS A 7 0.89 -19.16 19.48
CA CYS A 7 0.58 -18.99 20.89
C CYS A 7 1.78 -18.43 21.66
N GLU A 8 2.98 -19.00 21.45
CA GLU A 8 4.21 -18.53 22.08
C GLU A 8 4.51 -17.05 21.76
N LYS A 9 4.31 -16.63 20.50
CA LYS A 9 4.51 -15.22 20.10
C LYS A 9 3.48 -14.29 20.70
N VAL A 10 2.23 -14.73 20.81
CA VAL A 10 1.15 -13.93 21.42
C VAL A 10 1.41 -13.77 22.91
N GLU A 11 1.79 -14.84 23.62
CA GLU A 11 2.17 -14.78 25.03
C GLU A 11 3.31 -13.76 25.26
N ARG A 12 4.39 -13.86 24.48
CA ARG A 12 5.50 -12.91 24.56
C ARG A 12 5.10 -11.46 24.27
N LEU A 13 4.16 -11.24 23.36
CA LEU A 13 3.62 -9.91 23.07
C LEU A 13 2.83 -9.37 24.27
N LEU A 14 2.01 -10.20 24.90
CA LEU A 14 1.22 -9.83 26.08
C LEU A 14 2.12 -9.53 27.28
N ASP A 15 3.18 -10.31 27.51
CA ASP A 15 4.17 -10.06 28.56
C ASP A 15 4.83 -8.67 28.41
N VAL A 16 5.21 -8.31 27.18
CA VAL A 16 5.75 -6.98 26.87
C VAL A 16 4.70 -5.90 27.10
N CYS A 17 3.46 -6.13 26.69
CA CYS A 17 2.39 -5.16 26.94
C CYS A 17 2.17 -4.94 28.43
N GLU A 18 2.18 -5.99 29.25
CA GLU A 18 2.07 -5.88 30.70
C GLU A 18 3.25 -5.11 31.31
N GLN A 19 4.48 -5.49 30.93
CA GLN A 19 5.70 -4.83 31.40
C GLN A 19 5.70 -3.32 31.16
N TRP A 20 5.20 -2.88 30.01
CA TRP A 20 5.18 -1.47 29.61
C TRP A 20 3.83 -0.78 29.83
N HIS A 21 2.87 -1.46 30.48
CA HIS A 21 1.53 -0.97 30.77
C HIS A 21 0.76 -0.50 29.52
N LEU A 22 0.92 -1.25 28.42
CA LEU A 22 0.21 -1.06 27.17
C LEU A 22 -1.09 -1.86 27.19
N SER A 23 -2.21 -1.20 26.94
CA SER A 23 -3.51 -1.85 26.81
C SER A 23 -3.78 -2.29 25.37
N ILE A 24 -4.18 -3.55 25.19
CA ILE A 24 -4.68 -4.06 23.92
C ILE A 24 -6.21 -4.17 23.97
N SER A 25 -6.86 -3.67 22.93
CA SER A 25 -8.31 -3.78 22.76
C SER A 25 -8.64 -5.11 22.09
N VAL A 26 -9.19 -6.06 22.86
CA VAL A 26 -9.56 -7.40 22.35
C VAL A 26 -10.58 -7.30 21.23
N GLU A 27 -11.55 -6.40 21.35
CA GLU A 27 -12.61 -6.19 20.34
C GLU A 27 -12.07 -5.68 18.98
N LYS A 28 -10.92 -5.01 18.96
CA LYS A 28 -10.27 -4.45 17.75
C LYS A 28 -9.11 -5.29 17.25
N SER A 29 -8.80 -6.40 17.93
CA SER A 29 -7.64 -7.22 17.61
C SER A 29 -8.04 -8.47 16.85
N GLU A 30 -7.27 -8.81 15.82
CA GLU A 30 -7.45 -10.01 15.00
C GLU A 30 -6.28 -10.96 15.26
N TRP A 31 -6.57 -12.14 15.84
CA TRP A 31 -5.56 -13.13 16.22
C TRP A 31 -5.76 -14.44 15.46
N GLY A 32 -4.65 -15.09 15.09
CA GLY A 32 -4.68 -16.40 14.45
C GLY A 32 -5.37 -16.49 13.10
N MET A 33 -5.55 -15.36 12.43
CA MET A 33 -6.14 -15.31 11.09
C MET A 33 -5.11 -15.68 10.02
N SER A 34 -5.53 -16.45 9.02
CA SER A 34 -4.70 -16.75 7.83
C SER A 34 -4.58 -15.55 6.88
N LYS A 35 -5.51 -14.59 6.99
CA LYS A 35 -5.54 -13.31 6.28
C LYS A 35 -6.03 -12.21 7.22
N VAL A 36 -5.35 -11.07 7.25
CA VAL A 36 -5.67 -9.93 8.14
C VAL A 36 -5.54 -8.62 7.39
N ASP A 37 -6.41 -7.65 7.69
CA ASP A 37 -6.38 -6.34 7.05
C ASP A 37 -5.52 -5.38 7.89
N TYR A 38 -4.36 -4.97 7.37
CA TYR A 38 -3.40 -4.14 8.08
C TYR A 38 -2.90 -2.96 7.23
N LEU A 39 -2.95 -1.74 7.78
CA LEU A 39 -2.50 -0.49 7.14
C LEU A 39 -2.99 -0.28 5.69
N GLY A 40 -4.26 -0.61 5.43
CA GLY A 40 -4.86 -0.45 4.10
C GLY A 40 -4.52 -1.57 3.10
N HIS A 41 -3.79 -2.60 3.54
CA HIS A 41 -3.47 -3.80 2.76
C HIS A 41 -4.10 -5.04 3.39
N ARG A 42 -4.16 -6.12 2.62
CA ARG A 42 -4.49 -7.45 3.14
C ARG A 42 -3.22 -8.27 3.23
N VAL A 43 -2.86 -8.70 4.43
CA VAL A 43 -1.67 -9.51 4.70
C VAL A 43 -2.08 -10.96 4.74
N THR A 44 -1.36 -11.81 4.02
CA THR A 44 -1.58 -13.26 3.97
C THR A 44 -0.26 -14.00 4.12
N GLY A 45 -0.32 -15.32 4.34
CA GLY A 45 0.88 -16.17 4.36
C GLY A 45 1.69 -16.17 3.05
N LEU A 46 1.09 -15.73 1.93
CA LEU A 46 1.75 -15.61 0.62
C LEU A 46 2.32 -14.20 0.35
N GLY A 47 2.03 -13.23 1.21
CA GLY A 47 2.48 -11.85 1.07
C GLY A 47 1.33 -10.83 1.16
N LEU A 48 1.57 -9.64 0.60
CA LEU A 48 0.63 -8.53 0.59
C LEU A 48 -0.31 -8.62 -0.62
N GLU A 49 -1.61 -8.64 -0.36
CA GLU A 49 -2.67 -8.53 -1.35
C GLU A 49 -3.20 -7.07 -1.40
N ALA A 50 -3.46 -6.57 -2.61
CA ALA A 50 -4.17 -5.30 -2.80
C ALA A 50 -5.64 -5.48 -2.39
N LYS A 51 -6.20 -4.50 -1.67
CA LYS A 51 -7.64 -4.50 -1.39
C LYS A 51 -8.44 -4.20 -2.67
N PRO A 52 -9.59 -4.82 -2.92
CA PRO A 52 -10.44 -4.50 -4.07
C PRO A 52 -10.78 -3.01 -4.20
N LYS A 53 -11.07 -2.33 -3.09
CA LYS A 53 -11.34 -0.88 -3.04
C LYS A 53 -10.16 -0.01 -3.53
N ASN A 54 -8.94 -0.48 -3.32
CA ASN A 54 -7.72 0.18 -3.80
C ASN A 54 -7.58 0.00 -5.32
N LEU A 55 -7.99 -1.16 -5.85
CA LEU A 55 -8.02 -1.43 -7.29
C LEU A 55 -9.11 -0.62 -8.00
N GLU A 56 -10.30 -0.50 -7.41
CA GLU A 56 -11.36 0.37 -7.95
C GLU A 56 -10.89 1.82 -8.07
N SER A 57 -10.25 2.33 -7.01
CA SER A 57 -9.67 3.67 -6.99
C SER A 57 -8.59 3.85 -8.06
N LEU A 58 -7.77 2.84 -8.30
CA LEU A 58 -6.77 2.83 -9.37
C LEU A 58 -7.43 2.85 -10.77
N THR A 59 -8.46 2.02 -10.98
CA THR A 59 -9.19 1.96 -12.27
C THR A 59 -9.99 3.22 -12.56
N ALA A 60 -10.39 3.97 -11.53
CA ALA A 60 -11.10 5.24 -11.66
C ALA A 60 -10.19 6.45 -11.85
N LEU A 61 -8.85 6.29 -11.79
CA LEU A 61 -7.93 7.42 -12.03
C LEU A 61 -8.04 7.88 -13.48
N GLU A 62 -8.53 9.12 -13.65
CA GLU A 62 -8.52 9.75 -14.96
C GLU A 62 -7.11 10.04 -15.44
N PHE A 63 -6.87 9.84 -16.75
CA PHE A 63 -5.59 10.19 -17.33
C PHE A 63 -5.39 11.71 -17.27
N PRO A 64 -4.26 12.19 -16.73
CA PRO A 64 -4.05 13.60 -16.47
C PRO A 64 -3.93 14.40 -17.78
N ARG A 65 -4.58 15.57 -17.82
CA ARG A 65 -4.48 16.51 -18.96
C ARG A 65 -3.61 17.74 -18.68
N THR A 66 -3.16 17.90 -17.44
CA THR A 66 -2.36 19.04 -16.99
C THR A 66 -1.10 18.56 -16.29
N LEU A 67 -0.05 19.41 -16.24
CA LEU A 67 1.21 19.07 -15.57
C LEU A 67 1.00 18.78 -14.07
N LYS A 68 0.12 19.54 -13.40
CA LYS A 68 -0.25 19.32 -11.99
C LYS A 68 -1.02 18.00 -11.82
N GLY A 69 -1.96 17.72 -12.73
CA GLY A 69 -2.68 16.44 -12.76
C GLY A 69 -1.73 15.26 -12.93
N LEU A 70 -0.72 15.38 -13.80
CA LEU A 70 0.28 14.34 -14.03
C LEU A 70 1.13 14.06 -12.79
N GLN A 71 1.54 15.10 -12.07
CA GLN A 71 2.28 14.94 -10.83
C GLN A 71 1.45 14.24 -9.75
N SER A 72 0.17 14.62 -9.61
CA SER A 72 -0.77 13.95 -8.71
C SER A 72 -0.98 12.48 -9.09
N PHE A 73 -1.20 12.22 -10.37
CA PHE A 73 -1.39 10.87 -10.92
C PHE A 73 -0.17 9.97 -10.68
N LEU A 74 1.05 10.47 -10.94
CA LEU A 74 2.30 9.76 -10.64
C LEU A 74 2.46 9.49 -9.14
N GLY A 75 2.09 10.44 -8.28
CA GLY A 75 2.08 10.25 -6.83
C GLY A 75 1.14 9.12 -6.39
N SER A 76 -0.08 9.07 -6.94
CA SER A 76 -1.04 7.99 -6.69
C SER A 76 -0.52 6.63 -7.16
N LEU A 77 0.06 6.56 -8.37
CA LEU A 77 0.62 5.31 -8.88
C LEU A 77 1.78 4.78 -8.03
N ASN A 78 2.58 5.66 -7.44
CA ASN A 78 3.67 5.26 -6.56
C ASN A 78 3.17 4.51 -5.31
N TYR A 79 1.97 4.81 -4.80
CA TYR A 79 1.37 4.02 -3.71
C TYR A 79 1.01 2.59 -4.17
N TYR A 80 0.61 2.42 -5.43
CA TYR A 80 0.18 1.15 -6.00
C TYR A 80 1.28 0.37 -6.73
N HIS A 81 2.52 0.88 -6.80
CA HIS A 81 3.57 0.31 -7.66
C HIS A 81 3.84 -1.18 -7.42
N ARG A 82 3.68 -1.67 -6.18
CA ARG A 82 3.88 -3.08 -5.80
C ARG A 82 2.83 -4.02 -6.41
N PHE A 83 1.72 -3.49 -6.91
CA PHE A 83 0.61 -4.23 -7.50
C PHE A 83 0.50 -4.04 -9.01
N ILE A 84 1.36 -3.21 -9.61
CA ILE A 84 1.37 -2.93 -11.05
C ILE A 84 2.56 -3.68 -11.66
N ALA A 85 2.27 -4.69 -12.49
CA ALA A 85 3.31 -5.36 -13.25
C ALA A 85 4.05 -4.35 -14.16
N ASP A 86 5.37 -4.49 -14.26
CA ASP A 86 6.23 -3.63 -15.08
C ASP A 86 6.12 -2.13 -14.80
N PHE A 87 5.75 -1.75 -13.56
CA PHE A 87 5.57 -0.36 -13.16
C PHE A 87 6.73 0.55 -13.58
N ALA A 88 7.98 0.08 -13.47
CA ALA A 88 9.15 0.85 -13.85
C ALA A 88 9.14 1.31 -15.32
N VAL A 89 8.62 0.49 -16.24
CA VAL A 89 8.51 0.80 -17.67
C VAL A 89 7.46 1.89 -17.90
N TYR A 90 6.29 1.74 -17.29
CA TYR A 90 5.20 2.71 -17.37
C TYR A 90 5.58 4.04 -16.70
N ALA A 91 6.19 3.99 -15.51
CA ALA A 91 6.64 5.17 -14.77
C ALA A 91 7.66 5.96 -15.58
N THR A 92 8.67 5.29 -16.17
CA THR A 92 9.66 5.92 -17.06
C THR A 92 8.99 6.70 -18.18
N THR A 93 8.01 6.08 -18.86
CA THR A 93 7.27 6.71 -19.97
C THR A 93 6.51 7.96 -19.51
N LEU A 94 5.86 7.90 -18.34
CA LEU A 94 5.14 9.03 -17.76
C LEU A 94 6.06 10.15 -17.28
N TYR A 95 7.23 9.83 -16.73
CA TYR A 95 8.25 10.81 -16.36
C TYR A 95 8.84 11.51 -17.59
N LEU A 96 9.07 10.79 -18.68
CA LEU A 96 9.50 11.39 -19.96
C LEU A 96 8.43 12.34 -20.51
N TRP A 97 7.15 11.94 -20.47
CA TRP A 97 6.04 12.79 -20.88
C TRP A 97 5.96 14.09 -20.03
N ARG A 98 6.16 13.98 -18.71
CA ARG A 98 6.25 15.13 -17.79
C ARG A 98 7.34 16.11 -18.23
N SER A 99 8.54 15.62 -18.53
CA SER A 99 9.67 16.44 -18.95
C SER A 99 9.37 17.17 -20.25
N ARG A 100 8.78 16.48 -21.23
CA ARG A 100 8.37 17.10 -22.51
C ARG A 100 7.34 18.21 -22.30
N ILE A 101 6.28 17.98 -21.54
CA ILE A 101 5.25 19.02 -21.28
C ILE A 101 5.86 20.25 -20.61
N ARG A 102 6.78 20.05 -19.66
CA ARG A 102 7.46 21.16 -18.99
C ARG A 102 8.25 22.01 -19.98
N GLU A 103 8.98 21.39 -20.91
CA GLU A 103 9.76 22.10 -21.94
C GLU A 103 8.89 22.83 -22.97
N PHE A 104 7.65 22.39 -23.21
CA PHE A 104 6.73 23.08 -24.11
C PHE A 104 5.97 24.22 -23.42
N GLY A 105 5.60 24.07 -22.15
CA GLY A 105 4.90 25.10 -21.38
C GLY A 105 5.77 26.27 -20.92
N ASP A 106 7.09 26.11 -20.92
CA ASP A 106 8.07 27.18 -20.58
C ASP A 106 8.53 27.97 -21.84
N ARG A 107 8.03 27.58 -23.03
CA ARG A 107 8.37 28.20 -24.33
C ARG A 107 7.22 29.02 -24.95
N SER A 108 6.14 29.25 -24.20
CA SER A 108 4.94 30.00 -24.61
C SER A 108 4.71 31.23 -23.75
#